data_AF-A0A086L2K2-F1
#
_entry.id   AF-A0A086L2K2-F1
#
_cell.length_a   1.000
_cell.length_b   1.000
_cell.length_c   1.000
_cell.angle_alpha   90.00
_cell.angle_beta   90.00
_cell.angle_gamma   90.00
#
_symmetry.space_group_name_H-M   'P 1'
#
loop_
_entity.id
_entity.type
_entity.pdbx_description
1 polymer ?
#
loop_
_entity_poly.entity_id
_entity_poly.type
_entity_poly.pdbx_seq_one_letter_code
_entity_poly.pdbx_strand_id
1 'polypeptide(L)'
;MSCDEVIRRTTSLAVPTPPSQNEKLSYILLGILNCFLFGVGMIVLGAMKNDTPDVLIGVFQLVIPFVGWVWAVIWGVLIVLKALK
;
A
#
# COMPACT_ATOMS: atom_id res chain seq x y z
N MET A 1 18.14 2.03 -7.52
CA MET A 1 16.81 2.62 -7.25
C MET A 1 16.08 2.59 -8.58
N SER A 2 15.18 1.64 -8.81
CA SER A 2 14.59 1.53 -10.15
C SER A 2 13.08 1.48 -10.05
N CYS A 3 12.42 2.35 -10.81
CA CYS A 3 10.99 2.30 -11.08
C CYS A 3 10.55 0.90 -11.54
N ASP A 4 11.47 0.07 -12.05
CA ASP A 4 11.27 -1.35 -12.32
C ASP A 4 10.72 -2.12 -11.11
N GLU A 5 11.17 -1.83 -9.89
CA GLU A 5 10.68 -2.52 -8.69
C GLU A 5 9.25 -2.10 -8.35
N VAL A 6 8.93 -0.82 -8.55
CA VAL A 6 7.55 -0.31 -8.40
C VAL A 6 6.63 -0.94 -9.43
N ILE A 7 7.06 -1.02 -10.69
CA ILE A 7 6.32 -1.69 -11.77
C ILE A 7 6.18 -3.19 -11.49
N ARG A 8 7.23 -3.84 -10.97
CA ARG A 8 7.19 -5.25 -10.59
C ARG A 8 6.22 -5.50 -9.45
N ARG A 9 6.24 -4.69 -8.38
CA ARG A 9 5.30 -4.81 -7.24
C ARG A 9 3.86 -4.52 -7.65
N THR A 10 3.68 -3.56 -8.54
CA THR A 10 2.39 -3.27 -9.17
C THR A 10 1.84 -4.47 -9.93
N THR A 11 2.62 -5.01 -10.86
CA THR A 11 2.18 -6.09 -11.76
C THR A 11 2.02 -7.42 -11.02
N SER A 12 2.81 -7.65 -9.97
CA SER A 12 2.69 -8.81 -9.10
C SER A 12 1.67 -8.65 -7.96
N LEU A 13 1.00 -7.50 -7.85
CA LEU A 13 0.08 -7.16 -6.75
C LEU A 13 0.71 -7.42 -5.36
N ALA A 14 2.02 -7.18 -5.26
CA ALA A 14 2.81 -7.42 -4.06
C ALA A 14 2.62 -6.27 -3.06
N VAL A 15 1.56 -6.37 -2.26
CA VAL A 15 1.32 -5.44 -1.15
C VAL A 15 2.06 -5.86 0.14
N PRO A 16 2.45 -4.89 0.98
CA PRO A 16 3.15 -5.16 2.24
C PRO A 16 2.30 -6.00 3.19
N THR A 17 2.97 -6.91 3.91
CA THR A 17 2.34 -7.86 4.84
C THR A 17 2.74 -7.61 6.29
N PRO A 18 1.83 -7.80 7.26
CA PRO A 18 2.17 -7.69 8.67
C PRO A 18 3.14 -8.81 9.06
N PRO A 19 4.26 -8.49 9.74
CA PRO A 19 5.26 -9.46 10.17
C PRO A 19 4.84 -10.21 11.45
N SER A 20 3.90 -9.66 12.23
CA SER A 20 3.48 -10.17 13.53
C SER A 20 1.97 -9.99 13.75
N GLN A 21 1.37 -10.83 14.60
CA GLN A 21 -0.06 -10.73 14.95
C GLN A 21 -0.44 -9.39 15.57
N ASN A 22 0.46 -8.78 16.35
CA ASN A 22 0.24 -7.49 17.00
C ASN A 22 0.15 -6.33 15.99
N GLU A 23 0.77 -6.45 14.81
CA GLU A 23 0.74 -5.43 13.77
C GLU A 23 -0.41 -5.61 12.76
N LYS A 24 -1.12 -6.74 12.80
CA LYS A 24 -2.25 -7.00 11.88
C LYS A 24 -3.29 -5.88 11.94
N LEU A 25 -3.61 -5.41 13.15
CA LEU A 25 -4.62 -4.38 13.37
C LEU A 25 -4.18 -3.03 12.77
N SER A 26 -2.90 -2.67 12.93
CA SER A 26 -2.31 -1.49 12.29
C SER A 26 -2.33 -1.59 10.77
N TYR A 27 -2.00 -2.75 10.20
CA TYR A 27 -2.06 -2.97 8.74
C TYR A 27 -3.49 -2.89 8.20
N ILE A 28 -4.48 -3.42 8.92
CA ILE A 28 -5.90 -3.29 8.54
C ILE A 28 -6.32 -1.82 8.54
N LEU A 29 -5.99 -1.08 9.61
CA LEU A 29 -6.30 0.34 9.71
C LEU A 29 -5.63 1.16 8.60
N LEU A 30 -4.35 0.88 8.30
CA LEU A 30 -3.60 1.55 7.24
C LEU A 30 -4.12 1.18 5.84
N GLY A 31 -4.56 -0.06 5.63
CA GLY A 31 -5.20 -0.50 4.39
C GLY A 31 -6.54 0.21 4.17
N ILE A 32 -7.38 0.31 5.19
CA ILE A 32 -8.64 1.08 5.15
C ILE A 32 -8.33 2.56 4.88
N LEU A 33 -7.37 3.14 5.60
CA LEU A 33 -6.94 4.51 5.41
C LEU A 33 -6.46 4.76 3.96
N ASN A 34 -5.78 3.78 3.36
CA ASN A 34 -5.33 3.87 1.97
C ASN A 34 -6.50 3.99 0.99
N CYS A 35 -7.63 3.33 1.25
CA CYS A 35 -8.83 3.43 0.43
C CYS A 35 -9.48 4.82 0.48
N PHE A 36 -9.50 5.46 1.65
CA PHE A 36 -10.17 6.75 1.87
C PHE A 36 -9.27 7.96 1.55
N LEU A 37 -7.98 7.85 1.83
CA LEU A 37 -6.99 8.92 1.60
C LEU A 37 -6.10 8.65 0.37
N PHE A 38 -6.55 7.78 -0.53
CA PHE A 38 -5.98 7.55 -1.87
C PHE A 38 -4.44 7.46 -1.92
N GLY A 39 -3.82 6.60 -1.10
CA GLY A 39 -2.37 6.39 -1.12
C GLY A 39 -1.63 6.73 0.18
N VAL A 40 -2.26 7.47 1.09
CA VAL A 40 -1.62 7.83 2.38
C VAL A 40 -1.30 6.61 3.24
N GLY A 41 -2.17 5.60 3.25
CA GLY A 41 -1.92 4.36 4.00
C GLY A 41 -0.65 3.63 3.53
N MET A 42 -0.41 3.62 2.22
CA MET A 42 0.79 3.07 1.59
C MET A 42 2.05 3.87 1.88
N ILE A 43 1.95 5.20 1.91
CA ILE A 43 3.06 6.08 2.30
C ILE A 43 3.49 5.78 3.74
N VAL A 44 2.54 5.67 4.66
CA VAL A 44 2.82 5.38 6.07
C VAL A 44 3.40 3.97 6.23
N LEU A 45 2.85 2.97 5.54
CA LEU A 45 3.38 1.60 5.54
C LEU A 45 4.81 1.52 5.02
N GLY A 46 5.09 2.16 3.89
CA GLY A 46 6.44 2.22 3.33
C GLY A 46 7.40 2.95 4.26
N ALA A 47 6.98 4.04 4.90
CA ALA A 47 7.79 4.76 5.87
C ALA A 47 8.11 3.93 7.12
N MET A 48 7.12 3.19 7.66
CA MET A 48 7.32 2.28 8.79
C MET A 48 8.29 1.14 8.48
N LYS A 49 8.29 0.64 7.23
CA LYS A 49 9.14 -0.45 6.78
C LYS A 49 10.47 0.00 6.16
N ASN A 50 10.70 1.32 6.05
CA ASN A 50 11.79 1.90 5.25
C ASN A 50 11.81 1.40 3.79
N ASP A 51 10.64 1.01 3.27
CA ASP A 51 10.44 0.54 1.90
C ASP A 51 10.09 1.72 0.98
N THR A 52 11.12 2.30 0.37
CA THR A 52 10.96 3.40 -0.60
C THR A 52 9.99 3.10 -1.75
N PRO A 53 9.94 1.88 -2.33
CA PRO A 53 8.99 1.56 -3.40
C PRO A 53 7.52 1.70 -2.97
N ASP A 54 7.21 1.31 -1.74
CA ASP A 54 5.86 1.36 -1.19
C ASP A 54 5.41 2.81 -0.94
N VAL A 55 6.34 3.66 -0.48
CA VAL A 55 6.14 5.11 -0.41
C VAL A 55 5.87 5.68 -1.79
N LEU A 56 6.67 5.31 -2.79
CA LEU A 56 6.53 5.81 -4.15
C LEU A 56 5.18 5.41 -4.78
N ILE A 57 4.70 4.19 -4.51
CA ILE A 57 3.39 3.73 -4.95
C ILE A 57 2.27 4.54 -4.31
N GLY A 58 2.37 4.83 -3.01
CA GLY A 58 1.41 5.71 -2.34
C GLY A 58 1.43 7.14 -2.89
N VAL A 59 2.60 7.67 -3.24
CA VAL A 59 2.72 8.97 -3.92
C VAL A 59 2.09 8.93 -5.32
N PHE A 60 2.32 7.89 -6.12
CA PHE A 60 1.68 7.75 -7.43
C PHE A 60 0.15 7.63 -7.32
N GLN A 61 -0.36 6.96 -6.28
CA GLN A 61 -1.80 6.87 -6.02
C GLN A 61 -2.44 8.23 -5.74
N LEU A 62 -1.71 9.15 -5.09
CA LEU A 62 -2.16 10.53 -4.85
C LEU A 62 -2.05 11.41 -6.10
N VAL A 63 -0.96 11.27 -6.87
CA VAL A 63 -0.65 12.12 -8.02
C VAL A 63 -1.51 11.80 -9.24
N ILE A 64 -1.94 10.54 -9.40
CA ILE A 64 -2.77 10.11 -10.54
C ILE A 64 -4.25 10.09 -10.12
N PRO A 65 -5.03 11.15 -10.39
CA PRO A 65 -6.45 11.18 -10.02
C PRO A 65 -7.24 10.11 -10.77
N PHE A 66 -8.35 9.66 -10.18
CA PHE A 66 -9.24 8.59 -10.66
C PHE A 66 -8.58 7.20 -10.75
N VAL A 67 -7.54 7.03 -11.56
CA VAL A 67 -6.83 5.74 -11.73
C VAL A 67 -6.07 5.38 -10.45
N GLY A 68 -5.34 6.33 -9.87
CA GLY A 68 -4.64 6.14 -8.60
C GLY A 68 -5.59 5.90 -7.43
N TRP A 69 -6.82 6.42 -7.49
CA TRP A 69 -7.83 6.19 -6.46
C TRP A 69 -8.38 4.77 -6.50
N VAL A 70 -8.76 4.27 -7.69
CA VAL A 70 -9.17 2.87 -7.87
C VAL A 70 -8.05 1.94 -7.46
N TRP A 71 -6.82 2.25 -7.85
CA TRP A 71 -5.65 1.50 -7.43
C TRP A 71 -5.47 1.52 -5.91
N ALA A 72 -5.57 2.67 -5.25
CA ALA A 72 -5.45 2.81 -3.81
C ALA A 72 -6.49 1.96 -3.06
N VAL A 73 -7.72 1.89 -3.60
CA VAL A 73 -8.78 1.01 -3.07
C VAL A 73 -8.41 -0.46 -3.24
N ILE A 74 -7.98 -0.89 -4.43
CA ILE A 74 -7.55 -2.29 -4.67
C ILE A 74 -6.42 -2.66 -3.71
N TRP A 75 -5.41 -1.80 -3.58
CA TRP A 75 -4.28 -2.04 -2.68
C TRP A 75 -4.69 -2.05 -1.21
N GLY A 76 -5.56 -1.15 -0.78
CA GLY A 76 -6.10 -1.15 0.57
C GLY A 76 -6.85 -2.45 0.90
N VAL A 77 -7.68 -2.93 -0.02
CA VAL A 77 -8.37 -4.23 0.12
C VAL A 77 -7.38 -5.39 0.20
N LEU A 78 -6.37 -5.42 -0.67
CA LEU A 78 -5.34 -6.48 -0.64
C LEU A 78 -4.56 -6.48 0.68
N ILE A 79 -4.21 -5.32 1.22
CA ILE A 79 -3.53 -5.19 2.52
C ILE A 79 -4.40 -5.78 3.63
N VAL A 80 -5.70 -5.44 3.66
CA VAL A 80 -6.65 -5.99 4.64
C VAL A 80 -6.77 -7.50 4.50
N LEU A 81 -6.94 -8.02 3.28
CA LEU A 81 -7.05 -9.47 3.03
C LEU A 81 -5.80 -10.23 3.49
N LYS A 82 -4.60 -9.68 3.24
CA LYS A 82 -3.35 -10.29 3.70
C LYS A 82 -3.16 -10.19 5.21
N ALA A 83 -3.72 -9.18 5.87
CA ALA A 83 -3.66 -9.06 7.31
C ALA A 83 -4.65 -9.99 8.03
N LEU A 84 -5.80 -10.27 7.41
CA LEU A 84 -6.80 -11.21 7.90
C LEU A 84 -6.39 -12.68 7.76
N LYS A 85 -5.60 -13.00 6.71
CA LYS A 85 -5.00 -14.33 6.54
C LYS A 85 -3.92 -14.60 7.58
#